data_AF-A0A068WZ75-F1
#
_entry.id   AF-A0A068WZ75-F1
#
_cell.length_a   1.000
_cell.length_b   1.000
_cell.length_c   1.000
_cell.angle_alpha   90.00
_cell.angle_beta   90.00
_cell.angle_gamma   90.00
#
_symmetry.space_group_name_H-M   'P 1'
#
loop_
_entity.id
_entity.type
_entity.pdbx_description
1 polymer ?
#
loop_
_entity_poly.entity_id
_entity_poly.type
_entity_poly.pdbx_seq_one_letter_code
_entity_poly.pdbx_strand_id
1 'polypeptide(L)'
;MFFSDSLPPDLILSQLPGCDCPDICVDPLQCACLRRCGGLNYHADTQVLFQSTLLPLRRPIYECNSSCTCHPVCCPNRVVQHRVDDFSAIGRVETTCKGLGACAVRRIGCGEFVCVYRGLYINRSEAGRMSVNQANAICHIYTCWY
;
A
#
# COMPACT_ATOMS: atom_id res chain seq x y z
N MET A 1 1.26 -4.82 8.76
CA MET A 1 2.68 -5.01 8.39
C MET A 1 3.40 -5.49 9.64
N PHE A 2 4.36 -6.39 9.52
CA PHE A 2 5.23 -6.77 10.64
C PHE A 2 6.62 -6.20 10.40
N PHE A 3 7.37 -5.91 11.46
CA PHE A 3 8.71 -5.35 11.37
C PHE A 3 9.65 -6.18 12.23
N SER A 4 10.87 -6.45 11.74
CA SER A 4 11.92 -7.07 12.53
C SER A 4 12.42 -6.10 13.60
N ASP A 5 12.72 -6.62 14.80
CA ASP A 5 13.31 -5.86 15.91
C ASP A 5 14.70 -5.30 15.58
N SER A 6 15.34 -5.80 14.51
CA SER A 6 16.64 -5.33 14.05
C SER A 6 16.58 -3.99 13.32
N LEU A 7 15.38 -3.48 13.02
CA LEU A 7 15.20 -2.24 12.29
C LEU A 7 15.21 -1.04 13.22
N PRO A 8 15.80 0.10 12.80
CA PRO A 8 15.78 1.32 13.60
C PRO A 8 14.33 1.81 13.75
N PRO A 9 13.87 2.17 14.97
CA PRO A 9 12.49 2.61 15.20
C PRO A 9 12.07 3.79 14.33
N ASP A 10 12.99 4.72 14.06
CA ASP A 10 12.72 5.91 13.25
C ASP A 10 12.33 5.58 11.80
N LEU A 11 12.79 4.44 11.26
CA LEU A 11 12.39 3.98 9.93
C LEU A 11 10.92 3.55 9.90
N ILE A 12 10.37 3.15 11.03
CA ILE A 12 9.01 2.61 11.18
C ILE A 12 8.04 3.69 11.65
N LEU A 13 8.49 4.53 12.60
CA LEU A 13 7.64 5.47 13.33
C LEU A 13 7.70 6.90 12.80
N SER A 14 8.63 7.23 11.90
CA SER A 14 8.69 8.58 11.32
C SER A 14 7.42 8.89 10.53
N GLN A 15 6.65 9.85 11.04
CA GLN A 15 5.43 10.32 10.40
C GLN A 15 5.73 11.52 9.49
N LEU A 16 5.16 11.51 8.30
CA LEU A 16 5.26 12.64 7.37
C LEU A 16 4.38 13.81 7.83
N PRO A 17 4.79 15.07 7.58
CA PRO A 17 3.96 16.23 7.87
C PRO A 17 2.59 16.14 7.19
N GLY A 18 1.55 16.45 7.96
CA GLY A 18 0.17 16.47 7.51
C GLY A 18 -0.19 17.73 6.72
N CYS A 19 -1.47 17.85 6.35
CA CYS A 19 -2.05 19.05 5.75
C CYS A 19 -3.01 19.75 6.71
N ASP A 20 -3.16 21.06 6.54
CA ASP A 20 -4.07 21.91 7.33
C ASP A 20 -5.42 22.16 6.62
N CYS A 21 -5.87 21.23 5.77
CA CYS A 21 -7.14 21.36 5.06
C CYS A 21 -8.31 21.32 6.06
N PRO A 22 -9.32 22.22 5.95
CA PRO A 22 -10.42 22.28 6.92
C PRO A 22 -11.36 21.08 6.82
N ASP A 23 -11.65 20.60 5.61
CA ASP A 23 -12.60 19.50 5.37
C ASP A 23 -11.95 18.34 4.61
N ILE A 24 -12.13 18.30 3.29
CA ILE A 24 -11.70 17.21 2.41
C ILE A 24 -10.54 17.64 1.52
N CYS A 25 -9.68 16.68 1.16
CA CYS A 25 -8.53 16.92 0.29
C CYS A 25 -8.85 16.57 -1.17
N VAL A 26 -9.36 17.54 -1.92
CA VAL A 26 -9.71 17.40 -3.35
C VAL A 26 -8.98 18.37 -4.27
N ASP A 27 -8.19 19.30 -3.72
CA ASP A 27 -7.38 20.24 -4.49
C ASP A 27 -5.88 20.06 -4.17
N PRO A 28 -5.05 19.60 -5.14
CA PRO A 28 -3.60 19.49 -4.97
C PRO A 28 -2.87 20.82 -4.73
N LEU A 29 -3.47 21.96 -5.11
CA LEU A 29 -2.90 23.27 -4.84
C LEU A 29 -3.06 23.67 -3.37
N GLN A 30 -4.11 23.20 -2.70
CA GLN A 30 -4.38 23.51 -1.30
C GLN A 30 -3.82 22.45 -0.34
N CYS A 31 -3.96 21.17 -0.68
CA CYS A 31 -3.55 20.08 0.20
C CYS A 31 -2.06 19.75 0.08
N ALA A 32 -1.32 19.91 1.18
CA ALA A 32 0.11 19.56 1.24
C ALA A 32 0.39 18.08 0.91
N CYS A 33 -0.48 17.15 1.31
CA CYS A 33 -0.33 15.72 1.00
C CYS A 33 -0.45 15.45 -0.50
N LEU A 34 -1.49 16.01 -1.15
CA LEU A 34 -1.70 15.87 -2.59
C LEU A 34 -0.62 16.62 -3.41
N ARG A 35 -0.15 17.76 -2.92
CA ARG A 35 0.98 18.48 -3.53
C ARG A 35 2.25 17.63 -3.50
N ARG A 36 2.54 16.97 -2.38
CA ARG A 36 3.67 16.03 -2.24
C ARG A 36 3.55 14.84 -3.19
N CYS A 37 2.31 14.43 -3.50
CA CYS A 37 2.02 13.42 -4.51
C CYS A 37 2.24 13.93 -5.95
N GLY A 38 2.26 15.23 -6.19
CA GLY A 38 2.23 15.80 -7.53
C GLY A 38 0.86 15.73 -8.21
N GLY A 39 -0.23 15.56 -7.45
CA GLY A 39 -1.60 15.49 -7.99
C GLY A 39 -2.58 14.70 -7.13
N LEU A 40 -3.79 14.50 -7.67
CA LEU A 40 -4.82 13.69 -7.04
C LEU A 40 -4.44 12.21 -7.03
N ASN A 41 -4.68 11.52 -5.91
CA ASN A 41 -4.48 10.08 -5.78
C ASN A 41 -5.73 9.28 -6.13
N TYR A 42 -6.90 9.76 -5.72
CA TYR A 42 -8.16 9.03 -5.86
C TYR A 42 -9.26 9.96 -6.39
N HIS A 43 -10.22 9.37 -7.10
CA HIS A 43 -11.49 10.04 -7.38
C HIS A 43 -12.28 10.17 -6.08
N ALA A 44 -12.80 11.38 -5.80
CA ALA A 44 -13.47 11.67 -4.53
C ALA A 44 -14.71 10.80 -4.31
N ASP A 45 -15.49 10.54 -5.37
CA ASP A 45 -16.78 9.84 -5.27
C ASP A 45 -16.63 8.32 -5.24
N THR A 46 -15.67 7.78 -6.00
CA THR A 46 -15.54 6.33 -6.22
C THR A 46 -14.39 5.70 -5.45
N GLN A 47 -13.48 6.50 -4.88
CA GLN A 47 -12.26 6.06 -4.19
C GLN A 47 -11.33 5.19 -5.06
N VAL A 48 -11.53 5.17 -6.38
CA VAL A 48 -10.60 4.50 -7.30
C VAL A 48 -9.42 5.41 -7.59
N LEU A 49 -8.28 4.79 -7.88
CA LEU A 49 -7.03 5.47 -8.22
C LEU A 49 -7.21 6.42 -9.42
N PHE A 50 -6.77 7.68 -9.28
CA PHE A 50 -6.96 8.78 -10.24
C PHE A 50 -6.07 8.68 -11.51
N GLN A 51 -5.48 7.53 -11.81
CA GLN A 51 -4.58 7.37 -12.96
C GLN A 51 -5.29 6.75 -14.17
N SER A 52 -4.97 7.27 -15.36
CA SER A 52 -5.25 6.60 -16.64
C SER A 52 -4.69 5.19 -16.60
N THR A 53 -5.59 4.24 -16.77
CA THR A 53 -5.46 2.79 -16.57
C THR A 53 -4.44 2.09 -17.50
N LEU A 54 -3.75 2.87 -18.32
CA LEU A 54 -2.83 2.41 -19.37
C LEU A 54 -1.35 2.52 -18.99
N LEU A 55 -1.00 3.27 -17.94
CA LEU A 55 0.39 3.44 -17.51
C LEU A 55 0.57 3.14 -16.02
N PRO A 56 1.69 2.49 -15.61
CA PRO A 56 2.01 2.32 -14.20
C PRO A 56 2.09 3.66 -13.46
N LEU A 57 1.65 3.71 -12.21
CA LEU A 57 1.94 4.86 -11.36
C LEU A 57 3.46 4.98 -11.21
N ARG A 58 4.03 6.07 -11.71
CA ARG A 58 5.47 6.36 -11.60
C ARG A 58 5.82 7.28 -10.44
N ARG A 59 4.90 7.42 -9.48
CA ARG A 59 5.02 8.33 -8.34
C ARG A 59 4.55 7.66 -7.05
N PRO A 60 5.10 8.03 -5.89
CA PRO A 60 4.56 7.61 -4.61
C PRO A 60 3.17 8.23 -4.35
N ILE A 61 2.38 7.54 -3.52
CA ILE A 61 1.13 8.03 -2.97
C ILE A 61 1.36 8.39 -1.50
N TYR A 62 1.01 9.61 -1.15
CA TYR A 62 0.99 10.12 0.23
C TYR A 62 -0.46 10.36 0.64
N GLU A 63 -1.03 9.40 1.36
CA GLU A 63 -2.33 9.58 1.99
C GLU A 63 -2.26 10.59 3.15
N CYS A 64 -3.40 11.21 3.46
CA CYS A 64 -3.55 11.99 4.68
C CYS A 64 -3.40 11.07 5.89
N ASN A 65 -2.83 11.58 6.97
CA ASN A 65 -2.45 10.80 8.15
C ASN A 65 -2.96 11.48 9.44
N SER A 66 -2.56 10.98 10.61
CA SER A 66 -2.98 11.53 11.91
C SER A 66 -2.49 12.96 12.19
N SER A 67 -1.49 13.45 11.46
CA SER A 67 -1.02 14.85 11.55
C SER A 67 -1.84 15.81 10.69
N CYS A 68 -2.84 15.33 9.94
CA CYS A 68 -3.68 16.17 9.08
C CYS A 68 -4.93 16.63 9.83
N THR A 69 -5.37 17.88 9.59
CA THR A 69 -6.63 18.42 10.14
C THR A 69 -7.86 17.97 9.36
N CYS A 70 -7.69 17.52 8.11
CA CYS A 70 -8.78 17.09 7.25
C CYS A 70 -9.60 15.95 7.89
N HIS A 71 -10.88 15.88 7.58
CA HIS A 71 -11.81 14.95 8.20
C HIS A 71 -11.33 13.49 8.07
N PRO A 72 -11.17 12.73 9.18
CA PRO A 72 -10.54 11.40 9.14
C PRO A 72 -11.34 10.38 8.34
N VAL A 73 -12.69 10.46 8.37
CA VAL A 73 -13.56 9.52 7.63
C VAL A 73 -13.89 10.01 6.21
N CYS A 74 -14.29 11.28 6.06
CA CYS A 74 -14.78 11.82 4.78
C CYS A 74 -13.69 12.26 3.80
N CYS A 75 -12.42 12.37 4.23
CA CYS A 75 -11.34 12.78 3.33
C CYS A 75 -11.06 11.67 2.28
N PRO A 76 -11.15 11.96 0.97
CA PRO A 76 -10.94 10.95 -0.07
C PRO A 76 -9.48 10.53 -0.22
N ASN A 77 -8.53 11.27 0.36
CA ASN A 77 -7.10 10.92 0.37
C ASN A 77 -6.73 9.96 1.52
N ARG A 78 -7.62 9.00 1.84
CA ARG A 78 -7.46 8.00 2.92
C ARG A 78 -8.09 6.65 2.52
N VAL A 79 -7.68 6.04 1.40
CA VAL A 79 -8.31 4.82 0.87
C VAL A 79 -7.64 3.56 1.42
N VAL A 80 -6.32 3.43 1.22
CA VAL A 80 -5.55 2.24 1.59
C VAL A 80 -5.53 2.06 3.10
N GLN A 81 -5.32 3.14 3.87
CA GLN A 81 -5.26 3.05 5.33
C GLN A 81 -6.55 2.53 5.96
N HIS A 82 -7.71 2.83 5.39
CA HIS A 82 -9.01 2.36 5.91
C HIS A 82 -9.34 0.92 5.49
N ARG A 83 -8.65 0.38 4.47
CA ARG A 83 -8.92 -0.94 3.89
C ARG A 83 -7.74 -1.89 4.05
N VAL A 84 -6.86 -1.63 5.01
CA VAL A 84 -5.63 -2.40 5.18
C VAL A 84 -5.91 -3.89 5.39
N ASP A 85 -7.02 -4.24 6.06
CA ASP A 85 -7.47 -5.61 6.35
C ASP A 85 -8.55 -6.12 5.37
N ASP A 86 -8.83 -5.40 4.28
CA ASP A 86 -9.80 -5.81 3.27
C ASP A 86 -9.16 -6.82 2.30
N PHE A 87 -9.62 -8.07 2.37
CA PHE A 87 -9.28 -9.15 1.44
C PHE A 87 -10.52 -9.66 0.69
N SER A 88 -11.63 -8.93 0.74
CA SER A 88 -12.93 -9.38 0.21
C SER A 88 -12.94 -9.62 -1.29
N ALA A 89 -11.98 -9.04 -2.03
CA ALA A 89 -11.84 -9.21 -3.46
C ALA A 89 -11.04 -10.47 -3.87
N ILE A 90 -10.32 -11.10 -2.94
CA ILE A 90 -9.38 -12.20 -3.23
C ILE A 90 -9.83 -13.51 -2.56
N GLY A 91 -9.77 -14.60 -3.31
CA GLY A 91 -9.94 -15.97 -2.84
C GLY A 91 -8.67 -16.80 -3.05
N ARG A 92 -8.53 -17.87 -2.27
CA ARG A 92 -7.42 -18.84 -2.40
C ARG A 92 -7.77 -19.88 -3.47
N VAL A 93 -6.81 -20.19 -4.34
CA VAL A 93 -6.96 -21.21 -5.39
C VAL A 93 -5.76 -22.15 -5.39
N GLU A 94 -5.99 -23.44 -5.58
CA GLU A 94 -4.90 -24.39 -5.84
C GLU A 94 -4.63 -24.44 -7.34
N THR A 95 -3.36 -24.28 -7.71
CA THR A 95 -2.91 -24.33 -9.10
C THR A 95 -2.20 -25.65 -9.37
N THR A 96 -2.21 -26.08 -10.63
CA THR A 96 -1.60 -27.36 -11.04
C THR A 96 -0.07 -27.38 -10.96
N CYS A 97 0.59 -26.22 -11.09
CA CYS A 97 2.05 -26.15 -11.19
C CYS A 97 2.73 -25.07 -10.33
N LYS A 98 1.97 -24.16 -9.68
CA LYS A 98 2.52 -23.04 -8.89
C LYS A 98 2.14 -23.11 -7.42
N GLY A 99 1.51 -24.20 -6.96
CA GLY A 99 0.99 -24.34 -5.61
C GLY A 99 -0.23 -23.45 -5.36
N LEU A 100 -0.31 -22.84 -4.17
CA LEU A 100 -1.41 -21.95 -3.79
C LEU A 100 -1.27 -20.59 -4.47
N GLY A 101 -2.36 -20.15 -5.10
CA GLY A 101 -2.51 -18.85 -5.71
C GLY A 101 -3.66 -18.04 -5.11
N ALA A 102 -3.80 -16.83 -5.63
CA ALA A 102 -4.88 -15.90 -5.33
C ALA A 102 -5.67 -15.63 -6.62
N CYS A 103 -7.00 -15.63 -6.54
CA CYS A 103 -7.89 -15.28 -7.65
C CYS A 103 -8.93 -14.25 -7.20
N ALA A 104 -9.49 -13.50 -8.16
CA ALA A 104 -10.59 -12.59 -7.85
C ALA A 104 -11.89 -13.37 -7.60
N VAL A 105 -12.58 -13.08 -6.49
CA VAL A 105 -13.89 -13.71 -6.16
C VAL A 105 -15.09 -12.89 -6.67
N ARG A 106 -14.81 -11.69 -7.17
CA ARG A 106 -15.79 -10.79 -7.81
C ARG A 106 -15.12 -10.00 -8.92
N ARG A 107 -15.92 -9.30 -9.71
CA ARG A 107 -15.41 -8.31 -10.64
C ARG A 107 -14.70 -7.20 -9.86
N ILE A 108 -13.46 -6.91 -10.25
CA ILE A 108 -12.64 -5.83 -9.70
C ILE A 108 -12.66 -4.68 -10.71
N GLY A 109 -13.08 -3.51 -10.26
CA GLY A 109 -13.09 -2.29 -11.06
C GLY A 109 -11.68 -1.83 -11.39
N CYS A 110 -11.54 -1.10 -12.49
CA CYS A 110 -10.23 -0.56 -12.82
C CYS A 110 -9.83 0.53 -11.81
N GLY A 111 -8.59 0.47 -11.31
CA GLY A 111 -8.10 1.38 -10.26
C GLY A 111 -8.67 1.10 -8.87
N GLU A 112 -9.47 0.04 -8.70
CA GLU A 112 -9.99 -0.35 -7.40
C GLU A 112 -8.87 -0.90 -6.51
N PHE A 113 -8.86 -0.48 -5.25
CA PHE A 113 -8.00 -1.09 -4.24
C PHE A 113 -8.39 -2.56 -4.04
N VAL A 114 -7.40 -3.46 -4.05
CA VAL A 114 -7.64 -4.91 -3.91
C VAL A 114 -7.26 -5.40 -2.51
N CYS A 115 -5.99 -5.29 -2.15
CA CYS A 115 -5.48 -5.64 -0.82
C CYS A 115 -4.09 -5.04 -0.60
N VAL A 116 -3.62 -5.07 0.65
CA VAL A 116 -2.21 -4.75 0.97
C VAL A 116 -1.35 -6.00 0.84
N TYR A 117 -0.20 -5.88 0.16
CA TYR A 117 0.85 -6.89 0.26
C TYR A 117 1.48 -6.82 1.64
N ARG A 118 1.16 -7.80 2.50
CA ARG A 118 1.65 -7.87 3.87
C ARG A 118 2.81 -8.83 3.98
N GLY A 119 3.80 -8.46 4.78
CA GLY A 119 4.92 -9.31 5.12
C GLY A 119 5.65 -8.81 6.35
N LEU A 120 6.77 -9.47 6.63
CA LEU A 120 7.75 -9.03 7.61
C LEU A 120 8.77 -8.13 6.89
N TYR A 121 8.83 -6.86 7.28
CA TYR A 121 9.87 -5.96 6.84
C TYR A 121 11.14 -6.28 7.62
N ILE A 122 12.23 -6.56 6.90
CA ILE A 122 13.52 -7.03 7.42
C ILE A 122 14.65 -6.23 6.80
N ASN A 123 15.80 -6.20 7.46
CA ASN A 123 16.97 -5.54 6.89
C ASN A 123 17.62 -6.38 5.78
N ARG A 124 18.50 -5.76 4.99
CA ARG A 124 19.21 -6.40 3.87
C ARG A 124 20.00 -7.65 4.28
N SER A 125 20.64 -7.65 5.45
CA SER A 125 21.43 -8.80 5.92
C SER A 125 20.53 -9.99 6.26
N GLU A 126 19.42 -9.74 6.96
CA GLU A 126 18.40 -10.75 7.27
C GLU A 126 17.78 -11.34 6.01
N ALA A 127 17.41 -10.48 5.04
CA ALA A 127 16.88 -10.92 3.76
C ALA A 127 17.89 -11.82 3.02
N GLY A 128 19.18 -11.48 3.03
CA GLY A 128 20.23 -12.30 2.41
C GLY A 128 20.31 -13.69 3.05
N ARG A 129 20.39 -13.75 4.37
CA ARG A 129 20.44 -15.01 5.13
C ARG A 129 19.18 -15.86 4.92
N MET A 130 18.00 -15.25 4.96
CA MET A 130 16.74 -15.95 4.72
C MET A 130 16.66 -16.50 3.29
N SER A 131 17.11 -15.74 2.29
CA SER A 131 17.11 -16.17 0.89
C SER A 131 17.97 -17.42 0.69
N VAL A 132 19.17 -17.45 1.27
CA VAL A 132 20.07 -18.62 1.20
C VAL A 132 19.46 -19.84 1.90
N ASN A 133 18.91 -19.64 3.10
CA ASN A 133 18.27 -20.72 3.85
C ASN A 133 17.06 -21.31 3.11
N GLN A 134 16.23 -20.45 2.51
CA GLN A 134 15.06 -20.87 1.74
C GLN A 134 15.46 -21.60 0.44
N ALA A 135 16.47 -21.09 -0.27
CA ALA A 135 17.00 -21.76 -1.45
C ALA A 135 17.53 -23.18 -1.12
N ASN A 136 18.27 -23.32 -0.02
CA ASN A 136 18.83 -24.61 0.40
C ASN A 136 17.78 -25.59 0.94
N ALA A 137 16.75 -25.09 1.63
CA ALA A 137 15.76 -25.94 2.30
C ALA A 137 14.61 -26.37 1.38
N ILE A 138 14.14 -25.47 0.51
CA ILE A 138 12.90 -25.66 -0.26
C ILE A 138 13.00 -25.23 -1.73
N CYS A 139 14.20 -24.85 -2.21
CA CYS A 139 14.44 -24.42 -3.60
C CYS A 139 13.54 -23.26 -4.10
N HIS A 140 12.95 -22.49 -3.20
CA HIS A 140 12.07 -21.36 -3.48
C HIS A 140 12.38 -20.21 -2.53
N ILE A 141 12.42 -18.97 -3.05
CA ILE A 141 12.74 -17.77 -2.28
C ILE A 141 11.49 -16.90 -2.16
N TYR A 142 11.15 -16.51 -0.93
CA TYR A 142 9.98 -15.69 -0.61
C TYR A 142 10.34 -14.31 -0.06
N THR A 143 11.63 -13.95 -0.09
CA THR A 143 12.11 -12.60 0.22
C THR A 143 11.92 -11.71 -1.01
N CYS A 144 11.19 -10.61 -0.85
CA CYS A 144 11.12 -9.57 -1.88
C CYS A 144 12.24 -8.55 -1.64
N TRP A 145 13.01 -8.29 -2.70
CA TRP A 145 14.03 -7.25 -2.74
C TRP A 145 13.50 -6.05 -3.53
N TYR A 146 13.72 -4.84 -3.01
CA TYR A 146 13.57 -3.58 -3.76
C TYR A 146 14.95 -2.94 -3.92
#